data_AF-A0A7Z0E6P1-F1
#
_entry.id   AF-A0A7Z0E6P1-F1
#
_cell.length_a   1.000
_cell.length_b   1.000
_cell.length_c   1.000
_cell.angle_alpha   90.00
_cell.angle_beta   90.00
_cell.angle_gamma   90.00
#
_symmetry.space_group_name_H-M   'P 1'
#
loop_
_entity.id
_entity.type
_entity.pdbx_description
1 polymer ?
#
loop_
_entity_poly.entity_id
_entity_poly.type
_entity_poly.pdbx_seq_one_letter_code
_entity_poly.pdbx_strand_id
1 'polypeptide(L)'
;MAIFSHENPPKSPRDVRIYAAFELLYTGLDVGASIMFLTGSILFFSGSTMTAGTVCFLVGSLFFLAKPVSRFIRELIFTRTNTGIQELADRATPGLRER
;
A
#
# COMPACT_ATOMS: atom_id res chain seq x y z
N MET A 1 18.14 5.73 11.44
CA MET A 1 16.70 5.81 11.10
C MET A 1 16.17 4.39 10.96
N ALA A 2 15.57 3.86 12.04
CA ALA A 2 14.98 2.53 12.08
C ALA A 2 13.51 2.55 11.61
N ILE A 3 13.24 3.17 10.46
CA ILE A 3 11.88 3.38 9.93
C ILE A 3 11.44 2.21 9.03
N PHE A 4 12.33 1.24 8.78
CA PHE A 4 12.09 0.08 7.91
C PHE A 4 12.49 -1.27 8.55
N SER A 5 12.40 -1.41 9.87
CA SER A 5 12.60 -2.73 10.48
C SER A 5 11.38 -3.61 10.19
N HIS A 6 11.58 -4.57 9.29
CA HIS A 6 10.66 -5.65 8.90
C HIS A 6 10.48 -6.71 10.02
N GLU A 7 10.50 -6.29 11.29
CA GLU A 7 10.71 -7.19 12.45
C GLU A 7 9.56 -7.18 13.48
N ASN A 8 8.37 -6.73 13.09
CA ASN A 8 7.15 -7.08 13.83
C ASN A 8 6.32 -8.04 12.99
N PRO A 9 6.61 -9.36 13.04
CA PRO A 9 5.71 -10.33 12.46
C PRO A 9 4.30 -10.12 13.04
N PRO A 10 3.25 -10.21 12.20
CA PRO A 10 1.87 -9.98 12.63
C PRO A 10 1.55 -10.84 13.86
N LYS A 11 1.28 -10.18 14.99
CA LYS A 11 1.17 -10.82 16.32
C LYS A 11 -0.19 -11.51 16.53
N SER A 12 -1.16 -11.27 15.65
CA SER A 12 -2.48 -11.91 15.69
C SER A 12 -2.89 -12.50 14.34
N PRO A 13 -3.68 -13.59 14.31
CA PRO A 13 -4.24 -14.15 13.08
C PRO A 13 -5.09 -13.16 12.26
N ARG A 14 -5.63 -12.11 12.91
CA ARG A 14 -6.41 -11.05 12.26
C ARG A 14 -5.50 -10.10 11.47
N ASP A 15 -4.33 -9.75 12.01
CA ASP A 15 -3.38 -8.85 11.36
C ASP A 15 -2.77 -9.49 10.11
N VAL A 16 -2.52 -10.80 10.13
CA VAL A 16 -2.07 -11.57 8.96
C VAL A 16 -3.05 -11.44 7.79
N ARG A 17 -4.35 -11.61 8.07
CA ARG A 17 -5.40 -11.55 7.04
C ARG A 17 -5.54 -10.15 6.44
N ILE A 18 -5.47 -9.12 7.28
CA ILE A 18 -5.49 -7.72 6.84
C ILE A 18 -4.28 -7.43 5.96
N TYR A 19 -3.08 -7.85 6.40
CA TYR A 19 -1.85 -7.66 5.62
C TYR A 19 -1.92 -8.32 4.25
N ALA A 20 -2.33 -9.60 4.19
CA ALA A 20 -2.47 -10.34 2.94
C ALA A 20 -3.51 -9.72 1.99
N ALA A 21 -4.63 -9.22 2.52
CA ALA A 21 -5.64 -8.53 1.72
C ALA A 21 -5.10 -7.22 1.11
N PHE A 22 -4.34 -6.43 1.88
CA PHE A 22 -3.69 -5.22 1.37
C PHE A 22 -2.63 -5.54 0.30
N GLU A 23 -1.87 -6.61 0.48
CA GLU A 23 -0.86 -7.04 -0.49
C GLU A 23 -1.50 -7.47 -1.83
N LEU A 24 -2.59 -8.23 -1.78
CA LEU A 24 -3.37 -8.58 -2.97
C LEU A 24 -3.98 -7.34 -3.65
N LEU A 25 -4.51 -6.40 -2.85
CA LEU A 25 -5.03 -5.12 -3.33
C LEU A 25 -3.95 -4.32 -4.06
N TYR A 26 -2.74 -4.20 -3.49
CA TYR A 26 -1.65 -3.47 -4.14
C TYR A 26 -1.25 -4.10 -5.46
N THR A 27 -1.12 -5.42 -5.50
CA THR A 27 -0.79 -6.14 -6.74
C THR A 27 -1.89 -5.96 -7.79
N GLY A 28 -3.16 -6.04 -7.39
CA GLY A 28 -4.29 -5.80 -8.29
C GLY A 28 -4.31 -4.39 -8.88
N LEU A 29 -4.05 -3.37 -8.04
CA LEU A 29 -3.96 -1.98 -8.49
C LEU A 29 -2.80 -1.76 -9.47
N ASP A 30 -1.63 -2.36 -9.20
CA ASP A 30 -0.43 -2.22 -10.02
C ASP A 30 -0.59 -2.89 -11.40
N VAL A 31 -1.14 -4.10 -11.42
CA VAL A 31 -1.43 -4.83 -12.66
C VAL A 31 -2.50 -4.10 -13.46
N GLY A 32 -3.56 -3.62 -12.81
CA GLY A 32 -4.62 -2.83 -13.46
C GLY A 32 -4.08 -1.54 -14.09
N ALA A 33 -3.26 -0.78 -13.36
CA ALA A 33 -2.60 0.41 -13.87
C ALA A 33 -1.70 0.09 -15.07
N SER A 34 -0.89 -0.96 -14.96
CA SER A 34 0.04 -1.38 -16.01
C SER A 34 -0.67 -1.76 -17.31
N ILE A 35 -1.79 -2.50 -17.22
CA ILE A 35 -2.61 -2.86 -18.39
C ILE A 35 -3.18 -1.60 -19.03
N MET A 36 -3.78 -0.70 -18.24
CA MET A 36 -4.35 0.57 -18.74
C MET A 36 -3.30 1.44 -19.44
N PHE A 37 -2.11 1.58 -18.86
CA PHE A 37 -1.02 2.33 -19.48
C PHE A 37 -0.51 1.68 -20.77
N LEU A 38 -0.35 0.35 -20.77
CA LEU A 38 0.07 -0.38 -21.96
C LEU A 38 -0.95 -0.24 -23.09
N THR A 39 -2.24 -0.44 -22.80
CA THR A 39 -3.32 -0.25 -23.77
C THR A 39 -3.38 1.19 -24.26
N GLY A 40 -3.32 2.18 -23.36
CA GLY A 40 -3.30 3.59 -23.74
C GLY A 40 -2.11 3.93 -24.65
N SER A 41 -0.95 3.32 -24.40
CA SER A 41 0.26 3.54 -25.21
C SER A 41 0.08 3.05 -26.64
N ILE A 42 -0.58 1.91 -26.81
CA ILE A 42 -0.94 1.37 -28.13
C ILE A 42 -1.95 2.29 -28.84
N LEU A 43 -2.96 2.79 -28.12
CA LEU A 43 -3.99 3.67 -28.68
C LEU A 43 -3.44 5.02 -29.15
N PHE A 44 -2.28 5.45 -28.66
CA PHE A 44 -1.64 6.69 -29.12
C PHE A 44 -1.03 6.60 -30.53
N PHE A 45 -0.92 5.42 -31.13
CA PHE A 45 -0.39 5.27 -32.49
C PHE A 45 -1.35 5.75 -33.59
N SER A 46 -2.64 5.94 -33.28
CA SER A 46 -3.62 6.49 -34.22
C SER A 46 -4.30 7.72 -33.63
N GLY A 47 -4.39 8.80 -34.42
CA GLY A 47 -5.11 10.00 -34.03
C GLY A 47 -6.58 9.76 -33.70
N SER A 48 -7.23 8.78 -34.35
CA SER A 48 -8.63 8.45 -34.09
C SER A 48 -8.88 7.80 -32.72
N THR A 49 -7.86 7.14 -32.15
CA THR A 49 -7.95 6.46 -30.85
C THR A 49 -7.26 7.24 -29.72
N MET A 50 -6.68 8.39 -30.03
CA MET A 50 -5.91 9.20 -29.09
C MET A 50 -6.72 9.59 -27.84
N THR A 51 -7.97 10.02 -27.99
CA THR A 51 -8.85 10.37 -26.86
C THR A 51 -9.09 9.16 -25.95
N ALA A 52 -9.30 7.98 -26.53
CA ALA A 52 -9.46 6.74 -25.76
C ALA A 52 -8.14 6.36 -25.04
N GLY A 53 -7.00 6.58 -25.69
CA GLY A 53 -5.68 6.42 -25.08
C GLY A 53 -5.47 7.35 -23.88
N THR A 54 -5.85 8.62 -23.99
CA THR A 54 -5.79 9.60 -22.89
C THR A 54 -6.64 9.17 -21.71
N VAL A 55 -7.86 8.68 -21.94
CA VAL A 55 -8.72 8.17 -20.86
C VAL A 55 -8.09 6.93 -20.19
N CYS A 56 -7.51 6.02 -20.98
CA CYS A 56 -6.80 4.86 -20.42
C CYS A 56 -5.62 5.29 -19.53
N PHE A 57 -4.84 6.28 -19.96
CA PHE A 57 -3.76 6.82 -19.14
C PHE A 57 -4.25 7.55 -17.89
N LEU A 58 -5.34 8.30 -17.97
CA LEU A 58 -5.93 8.96 -16.81
C LEU A 58 -6.38 7.93 -15.77
N VAL A 59 -7.13 6.91 -16.21
CA VAL A 59 -7.59 5.85 -15.32
C VAL A 59 -6.40 5.06 -14.77
N GLY A 60 -5.45 4.63 -15.60
CA GLY A 60 -4.23 3.97 -15.13
C GLY A 60 -3.47 4.78 -14.08
N SER A 61 -3.42 6.10 -14.21
CA SER A 61 -2.81 7.01 -13.22
C SER A 61 -3.55 7.03 -11.89
N LEU A 62 -4.88 6.96 -11.91
CA LEU A 62 -5.69 6.87 -10.70
C LEU A 62 -5.42 5.55 -9.95
N PHE A 63 -5.32 4.42 -10.67
CA PHE A 63 -4.94 3.13 -10.08
C PHE A 63 -3.52 3.18 -9.50
N PHE A 64 -2.58 3.77 -10.23
CA PHE A 64 -1.20 3.96 -9.76
C PHE A 64 -1.13 4.80 -8.49
N LEU A 65 -1.96 5.85 -8.38
CA LEU A 65 -2.08 6.69 -7.18
C LEU A 65 -2.79 5.98 -6.02
N ALA A 66 -3.74 5.10 -6.28
CA ALA A 66 -4.45 4.36 -5.24
C ALA A 66 -3.51 3.48 -4.40
N LYS A 67 -2.38 3.00 -4.96
CA LYS A 67 -1.38 2.17 -4.26
C LYS A 67 -0.66 2.91 -3.11
N PRO A 68 -0.01 4.08 -3.29
CA PRO A 68 0.56 4.83 -2.17
C PRO A 68 -0.51 5.31 -1.17
N VAL A 69 -1.72 5.65 -1.63
CA VAL A 69 -2.83 6.05 -0.75
C VAL A 69 -3.26 4.90 0.16
N SER A 70 -3.42 3.69 -0.40
CA SER A 70 -3.79 2.51 0.39
C SER A 70 -2.67 2.08 1.36
N ARG A 71 -1.39 2.23 0.97
CA ARG A 71 -0.25 2.08 1.90
C ARG A 71 -0.32 3.07 3.05
N PHE A 72 -0.63 4.34 2.77
CA PHE A 72 -0.77 5.37 3.78
C PHE A 72 -1.94 5.10 4.74
N ILE A 73 -3.10 4.67 4.22
CA ILE A 73 -4.25 4.28 5.04
C ILE A 73 -3.89 3.11 5.97
N ARG A 74 -3.20 2.09 5.45
CA ARG A 74 -2.72 0.96 6.25
C ARG A 74 -1.82 1.46 7.38
N GLU A 75 -0.84 2.30 7.07
CA GLU A 75 0.06 2.89 8.07
C GLU A 75 -0.74 3.61 9.17
N LEU A 76 -1.68 4.47 8.80
CA LEU A 76 -2.51 5.23 9.74
C LEU A 76 -3.33 4.33 10.68
N ILE A 77 -3.89 3.23 10.17
CA ILE A 77 -4.65 2.25 10.98
C ILE A 77 -3.73 1.55 11.98
N PHE A 78 -2.56 1.11 11.54
CA PHE A 78 -1.60 0.42 12.41
C PHE A 78 -0.95 1.36 13.42
N THR A 79 -0.63 2.60 13.07
CA THR A 79 -0.12 3.61 14.02
C THR A 79 -1.11 3.89 15.15
N ARG A 80 -2.42 3.96 14.85
CA ARG A 80 -3.46 4.15 15.87
C ARG A 80 -3.71 2.93 16.74
N THR A 81 -3.45 1.73 16.23
CA THR A 81 -3.66 0.48 16.98
C THR A 81 -2.43 0.13 17.83
N ASN A 82 -1.22 0.46 17.38
CA ASN A 82 0.04 0.17 18.09
C ASN A 82 0.39 1.16 19.21
N THR A 83 -0.30 2.30 19.32
CA THR A 83 0.00 3.29 20.37
C THR A 83 -0.20 2.69 21.77
N GLY A 84 -1.23 1.85 21.94
CA GLY A 84 -1.47 1.12 23.19
C GLY A 84 -0.51 -0.04 23.42
N ILE A 85 -0.04 -0.73 22.37
CA ILE A 85 0.90 -1.86 22.51
C ILE A 85 2.30 -1.38 22.89
N GLN A 86 2.76 -0.23 22.36
CA GLN A 86 4.04 0.36 22.80
C GLN A 86 3.96 0.85 24.24
N GLU A 87 2.86 1.50 24.63
CA GLU A 87 2.66 1.93 26.02
C GLU A 87 2.57 0.74 26.99
N LEU A 88 1.92 -0.36 26.58
CA LEU A 88 1.86 -1.60 27.37
C LEU A 88 3.20 -2.34 27.38
N ALA A 89 3.99 -2.30 26.30
CA ALA A 89 5.32 -2.89 26.24
C ALA A 89 6.32 -2.11 27.11
N ASP A 90 6.25 -0.78 27.11
CA ASP A 90 7.04 0.10 27.97
C ASP A 90 6.66 -0.08 29.45
N ARG A 91 5.38 -0.30 29.76
CA ARG A 91 4.91 -0.63 31.12
C ARG A 91 5.29 -2.05 31.54
N ALA A 92 5.27 -3.03 30.63
CA ALA A 92 5.57 -4.43 30.92
C ALA A 92 7.09 -4.68 31.04
N THR A 93 7.93 -3.86 30.39
CA THR A 93 9.39 -4.01 30.48
C THR A 93 10.09 -2.66 30.66
N PRO A 94 10.03 -2.05 31.87
CA PRO A 94 10.52 -0.68 32.12
C PRO A 94 12.04 -0.47 32.01
N GLY A 95 12.83 -1.49 31.65
CA GLY A 95 14.28 -1.49 31.83
C GLY A 95 15.12 -2.11 30.70
N LEU A 96 14.54 -2.47 29.55
CA LEU A 96 15.31 -3.05 28.43
C LEU A 96 16.00 -2.00 27.54
N ARG A 97 15.94 -0.71 27.89
CA ARG A 97 16.52 0.38 27.09
C ARG A 97 17.95 0.76 27.49
N GLU A 98 18.51 0.13 28.53
CA GLU A 98 19.86 0.43 29.06
C GLU A 98 20.79 -0.80 29.15
N ARG A 99 20.62 -1.80 28.27
CA ARG A 99 21.61 -2.87 28.09
C ARG A 99 22.02 -3.03 26.65
#